data_AF-A0A1C0V8G0-F1
#
_entry.id   AF-A0A1C0V8G0-F1
#
_cell.length_a   1.000
_cell.length_b   1.000
_cell.length_c   1.000
_cell.angle_alpha   90.00
_cell.angle_beta   90.00
_cell.angle_gamma   90.00
#
_symmetry.space_group_name_H-M   'P 1'
#
loop_
_entity.id
_entity.type
_entity.pdbx_description
1 polymer ?
#
loop_
_entity_poly.entity_id
_entity_poly.type
_entity_poly.pdbx_seq_one_letter_code
_entity_poly.pdbx_strand_id
1 'polypeptide(L)'
;MNGKKLSKAQYYTYEARNKDIRWLHRTIELLHQNPERGRYEEFGELFTNETIAAARKLLEIIETAQPDSEDISNLYNLFKFYKGVRNSDWDNLCVYIENWHWVANIWDNFDGRRELNLWDKAEYKLYSIAQPLIAEGKFVRQSSSIDSYGHVWLTIEPIIANSHIEIVWRIDDEEIIPSEWIPAIYEGIIDGIFDYFHQTNFALTSMKIIINNGSYHPVDSKEIDYRVAAKIAWRNAIAKAELVSSN
;
A
#
# COMPACT_ATOMS: atom_id res chain seq x y z
N MET A 1 -24.06 8.90 -2.71
CA MET A 1 -23.80 7.58 -2.11
C MET A 1 -22.67 7.59 -1.07
N ASN A 2 -21.71 8.53 -1.13
CA ASN A 2 -20.52 8.60 -0.26
C ASN A 2 -20.81 8.76 1.25
N GLY A 3 -21.82 9.53 1.65
CA GLY A 3 -22.12 9.77 3.08
C GLY A 3 -22.50 8.52 3.89
N LYS A 4 -23.03 7.45 3.25
CA LYS A 4 -23.48 6.23 3.94
C LYS A 4 -22.34 5.26 4.29
N LYS A 5 -21.17 5.36 3.66
CA LYS A 5 -20.02 4.47 3.90
C LYS A 5 -19.04 5.07 4.92
N LEU A 6 -18.73 6.36 4.81
CA LEU A 6 -17.96 7.07 5.84
C LEU A 6 -18.67 7.03 7.19
N SER A 7 -20.01 7.21 7.21
CA SER A 7 -20.80 7.08 8.43
C SER A 7 -20.72 5.67 9.04
N LYS A 8 -20.57 4.62 8.22
CA LYS A 8 -20.35 3.26 8.71
C LYS A 8 -18.94 3.12 9.30
N ALA A 9 -17.90 3.67 8.68
CA ALA A 9 -16.55 3.59 9.21
C ALA A 9 -16.46 4.32 10.56
N GLN A 10 -17.01 5.53 10.61
CA GLN A 10 -17.15 6.31 11.83
C GLN A 10 -17.96 5.57 12.90
N TYR A 11 -19.02 4.85 12.52
CA TYR A 11 -19.78 3.98 13.43
C TYR A 11 -18.95 2.81 13.95
N TYR A 12 -18.18 2.11 13.11
CA TYR A 12 -17.32 1.01 13.56
C TYR A 12 -16.18 1.48 14.46
N THR A 13 -15.61 2.65 14.18
CA THR A 13 -14.61 3.28 15.06
C THR A 13 -15.23 3.74 16.38
N TYR A 14 -16.46 4.26 16.36
CA TYR A 14 -17.22 4.55 17.59
C TYR A 14 -17.52 3.27 18.39
N GLU A 15 -17.96 2.19 17.74
CA GLU A 15 -18.18 0.89 18.39
C GLU A 15 -16.89 0.34 18.99
N ALA A 16 -15.76 0.48 18.31
CA ALA A 16 -14.46 0.04 18.80
C ALA A 16 -13.99 0.82 20.04
N ARG A 17 -14.23 2.14 20.10
CA ARG A 17 -13.99 2.96 21.30
C ARG A 17 -14.77 2.48 22.52
N ASN A 18 -15.99 2.00 22.28
CA ASN A 18 -16.87 1.52 23.34
C ASN A 18 -16.60 0.06 23.73
N LYS A 19 -15.71 -0.63 23.01
CA LYS A 19 -15.21 -1.97 23.35
C LYS A 19 -13.88 -1.87 24.09
N ASP A 20 -13.54 -2.92 24.83
CA ASP A 20 -12.27 -3.00 25.54
C ASP A 20 -11.11 -3.18 24.53
N ILE A 21 -10.31 -2.11 24.34
CA ILE A 21 -9.13 -2.11 23.47
C ILE A 21 -7.82 -2.39 24.23
N ARG A 22 -7.86 -2.78 25.52
CA ARG A 22 -6.65 -3.12 26.29
C ARG A 22 -5.82 -4.23 25.66
N TRP A 23 -6.44 -5.10 24.87
CA TRP A 23 -5.74 -6.13 24.12
C TRP A 23 -4.78 -5.52 23.08
N LEU A 24 -5.13 -4.38 22.46
CA LEU A 24 -4.28 -3.70 21.46
C LEU A 24 -3.03 -3.08 22.10
N HIS A 25 -3.20 -2.39 23.24
CA HIS A 25 -2.07 -1.92 24.05
C HIS A 25 -1.18 -3.08 24.50
N ARG A 26 -1.79 -4.18 24.97
CA ARG A 26 -1.06 -5.38 25.38
C ARG A 26 -0.30 -6.01 24.21
N THR A 27 -0.87 -6.06 23.00
CA THR A 27 -0.19 -6.57 21.81
C THR A 27 1.05 -5.73 21.50
N ILE A 28 0.96 -4.40 21.55
CA ILE A 28 2.12 -3.51 21.37
C ILE A 28 3.18 -3.79 22.43
N GLU A 29 2.81 -3.84 23.71
CA GLU A 29 3.74 -4.13 24.80
C GLU A 29 4.40 -5.51 24.67
N LEU A 30 3.63 -6.53 24.30
CA LEU A 30 4.12 -7.90 24.13
C LEU A 30 5.11 -8.01 22.97
N LEU A 31 4.85 -7.34 21.85
CA LEU A 31 5.77 -7.31 20.71
C LEU A 31 7.07 -6.56 21.05
N HIS A 32 7.00 -5.51 21.88
CA HIS A 32 8.20 -4.84 22.39
C HIS A 32 9.03 -5.74 23.33
N GLN A 33 8.36 -6.49 24.22
CA GLN A 33 9.02 -7.36 25.18
C GLN A 33 9.55 -8.66 24.55
N ASN A 34 8.86 -9.14 23.51
CA ASN A 34 9.10 -10.42 22.87
C ASN A 34 9.09 -10.24 21.34
N PRO A 35 10.14 -9.62 20.76
CA PRO A 35 10.17 -9.32 19.33
C PRO A 35 9.99 -10.56 18.45
N GLU A 36 10.40 -11.73 18.91
CA GLU A 36 10.23 -13.02 18.23
C GLU A 36 8.77 -13.40 17.96
N ARG A 37 7.80 -12.78 18.65
CA ARG A 37 6.37 -12.96 18.35
C ARG A 37 5.96 -12.33 17.02
N GLY A 38 6.72 -11.32 16.58
CA GLY A 38 6.59 -10.74 15.24
C GLY A 38 7.22 -11.60 14.13
N ARG A 39 7.79 -12.76 14.46
CA ARG A 39 8.45 -13.63 13.48
C ARG A 39 7.45 -14.24 12.52
N TYR A 40 7.75 -14.15 11.22
CA TYR A 40 6.98 -14.86 10.21
C TYR A 40 7.52 -16.28 10.03
N GLU A 41 6.67 -17.30 10.20
CA GLU A 41 7.06 -18.71 10.24
C GLU A 41 7.74 -19.19 8.94
N GLU A 42 7.35 -18.64 7.79
CA GLU A 42 7.86 -19.08 6.48
C GLU A 42 9.21 -18.45 6.07
N PHE A 43 9.56 -17.28 6.61
CA PHE A 43 10.75 -16.52 6.16
C PHE A 43 11.79 -16.31 7.28
N GLY A 44 11.48 -16.63 8.54
CA GLY A 44 12.42 -16.56 9.66
C GLY A 44 12.81 -15.14 10.11
N GLU A 45 12.36 -14.12 9.40
CA GLU A 45 12.54 -12.70 9.70
C GLU A 45 11.53 -12.19 10.74
N LEU A 46 11.96 -11.16 11.49
CA LEU A 46 11.16 -10.51 12.54
C LEU A 46 10.45 -9.29 11.97
N PHE A 47 9.14 -9.36 11.77
CA PHE A 47 8.31 -8.24 11.33
C PHE A 47 7.65 -7.54 12.53
N THR A 48 8.43 -7.37 13.60
CA THR A 48 7.94 -6.85 14.89
C THR A 48 7.64 -5.36 14.81
N ASN A 49 8.53 -4.59 14.19
CA ASN A 49 8.42 -3.14 14.09
C ASN A 49 7.23 -2.74 13.22
N GLU A 50 7.00 -3.51 12.17
CA GLU A 50 5.87 -3.49 11.26
C GLU A 50 4.54 -3.71 11.99
N THR A 51 4.45 -4.81 12.73
CA THR A 51 3.25 -5.17 13.50
C THR A 51 2.96 -4.11 14.57
N ILE A 52 4.01 -3.58 15.22
CA ILE A 52 3.90 -2.49 16.19
C ILE A 52 3.44 -1.19 15.53
N ALA A 53 3.98 -0.81 14.37
CA ALA A 53 3.61 0.41 13.65
C ALA A 53 2.13 0.38 13.24
N ALA A 54 1.67 -0.74 12.68
CA ALA A 54 0.25 -0.95 12.36
C ALA A 54 -0.65 -0.87 13.61
N ALA A 55 -0.26 -1.55 14.69
CA ALA A 55 -1.02 -1.54 15.94
C ALA A 55 -1.10 -0.14 16.56
N ARG A 56 0.00 0.64 16.52
CA ARG A 56 0.05 2.03 16.98
C ARG A 56 -0.83 2.94 16.13
N LYS A 57 -0.82 2.78 14.80
CA LYS A 57 -1.67 3.57 13.90
C LYS A 57 -3.15 3.28 14.10
N LEU A 58 -3.49 2.00 14.25
CA LEU A 58 -4.85 1.59 14.61
C LEU A 58 -5.29 2.19 15.94
N LEU A 59 -4.42 2.13 16.96
CA LEU A 59 -4.68 2.67 18.28
C LEU A 59 -4.94 4.18 18.20
N GLU A 60 -4.10 4.93 17.49
CA GLU A 60 -4.30 6.36 17.25
C GLU A 60 -5.65 6.67 16.62
N ILE A 61 -6.04 5.95 15.56
CA ILE A 61 -7.33 6.15 14.88
C ILE A 61 -8.50 5.90 15.85
N ILE A 62 -8.41 4.84 16.66
CA ILE A 62 -9.41 4.54 17.68
C ILE A 62 -9.44 5.64 18.76
N GLU A 63 -8.30 6.14 19.22
CA GLU A 63 -8.21 7.07 20.35
C GLU A 63 -8.52 8.53 19.97
N THR A 64 -8.16 8.99 18.77
CA THR A 64 -8.02 10.44 18.53
C THR A 64 -9.06 11.11 17.61
N ALA A 65 -9.72 10.43 16.66
CA ALA A 65 -10.61 11.14 15.72
C ALA A 65 -11.84 10.36 15.21
N GLN A 66 -12.91 11.06 14.82
CA GLN A 66 -13.81 10.48 13.81
C GLN A 66 -12.96 10.24 12.56
N PRO A 67 -12.70 8.98 12.16
CA PRO A 67 -11.78 8.71 11.06
C PRO A 67 -12.29 9.40 9.79
N ASP A 68 -11.37 10.01 9.06
CA ASP A 68 -11.65 10.52 7.72
C ASP A 68 -11.29 9.47 6.66
N SER A 69 -11.47 9.81 5.38
CA SER A 69 -11.16 8.88 4.28
C SER A 69 -9.68 8.55 4.14
N GLU A 70 -8.79 9.44 4.58
CA GLU A 70 -7.34 9.26 4.49
C GLU A 70 -6.85 8.32 5.58
N ASP A 71 -7.30 8.50 6.83
CA ASP A 71 -7.04 7.59 7.94
C ASP A 71 -7.40 6.15 7.60
N ILE A 72 -8.59 5.96 7.01
CA ILE A 72 -9.09 4.65 6.62
C ILE A 72 -8.27 4.04 5.47
N SER A 73 -7.85 4.86 4.51
CA SER A 73 -7.02 4.41 3.39
C SER A 73 -5.62 4.00 3.85
N ASN A 74 -5.01 4.79 4.74
CA ASN A 74 -3.70 4.48 5.32
C ASN A 74 -3.77 3.19 6.15
N LEU A 75 -4.83 3.04 6.94
CA LEU A 75 -5.09 1.82 7.71
C LEU A 75 -5.24 0.59 6.80
N TYR A 76 -6.04 0.70 5.74
CA TYR A 76 -6.20 -0.36 4.74
C TYR A 76 -4.88 -0.76 4.08
N ASN A 77 -4.07 0.23 3.67
CA ASN A 77 -2.78 -0.01 3.02
C ASN A 77 -1.80 -0.71 3.97
N LEU A 78 -1.78 -0.33 5.25
CA LEU A 78 -1.03 -1.05 6.29
C LEU A 78 -1.53 -2.50 6.44
N PHE A 79 -2.85 -2.73 6.50
CA PHE A 79 -3.36 -4.10 6.57
C PHE A 79 -3.02 -4.95 5.34
N LYS A 80 -3.06 -4.34 4.16
CA LYS A 80 -2.68 -5.02 2.91
C LYS A 80 -1.19 -5.31 2.86
N PHE A 81 -0.34 -4.38 3.32
CA PHE A 81 1.11 -4.54 3.43
C PHE A 81 1.47 -5.81 4.20
N TYR A 82 0.81 -5.96 5.34
CA TYR A 82 1.11 -7.01 6.29
C TYR A 82 0.21 -8.24 6.15
N LYS A 83 -0.70 -8.30 5.17
CA LYS A 83 -1.50 -9.50 4.87
C LYS A 83 -0.62 -10.73 4.58
N GLY A 84 0.62 -10.52 4.13
CA GLY A 84 1.65 -11.55 3.97
C GLY A 84 2.44 -11.88 5.23
N VAL A 85 2.37 -11.06 6.28
CA VAL A 85 3.02 -11.27 7.58
C VAL A 85 2.08 -12.05 8.49
N ARG A 86 1.94 -13.37 8.31
CA ARG A 86 1.08 -14.18 9.21
C ARG A 86 1.83 -14.56 10.47
N ASN A 87 1.71 -13.73 11.50
CA ASN A 87 2.00 -14.13 12.88
C ASN A 87 0.72 -14.01 13.72
N SER A 88 0.67 -14.70 14.87
CA SER A 88 -0.55 -14.76 15.68
C SER A 88 -1.05 -13.41 16.18
N ASP A 89 -0.15 -12.46 16.41
CA ASP A 89 -0.50 -11.12 16.88
C ASP A 89 -1.07 -10.27 15.73
N TRP A 90 -0.51 -10.43 14.52
CA TRP A 90 -1.01 -9.85 13.28
C TRP A 90 -2.38 -10.40 12.87
N ASP A 91 -2.60 -11.70 12.99
CA ASP A 91 -3.90 -12.33 12.67
C ASP A 91 -5.01 -11.79 13.59
N ASN A 92 -4.71 -11.56 14.87
CA ASN A 92 -5.65 -10.93 15.80
C ASN A 92 -5.98 -9.48 15.41
N LEU A 93 -4.98 -8.71 14.97
CA LEU A 93 -5.20 -7.37 14.41
C LEU A 93 -6.09 -7.44 13.16
N CYS A 94 -5.76 -8.34 12.23
CA CYS A 94 -6.54 -8.55 11.01
C CYS A 94 -7.98 -8.93 11.31
N VAL A 95 -8.24 -9.92 12.15
CA VAL A 95 -9.62 -10.34 12.51
C VAL A 95 -10.40 -9.19 13.15
N TYR A 96 -9.76 -8.36 13.96
CA TYR A 96 -10.40 -7.20 14.56
C TYR A 96 -10.82 -6.16 13.49
N ILE A 97 -9.98 -5.93 12.48
CA ILE A 97 -10.19 -4.93 11.41
C ILE A 97 -10.85 -5.47 10.15
N GLU A 98 -10.92 -6.78 9.93
CA GLU A 98 -11.66 -7.38 8.81
C GLU A 98 -13.15 -7.01 8.88
N ASN A 99 -13.66 -6.74 10.08
CA ASN A 99 -14.99 -6.15 10.29
C ASN A 99 -15.11 -4.70 9.76
N TRP A 100 -14.00 -4.00 9.54
CA TRP A 100 -13.90 -2.64 8.99
C TRP A 100 -13.52 -2.65 7.49
N HIS A 101 -12.87 -3.71 7.00
CA HIS A 101 -12.40 -3.86 5.60
C HIS A 101 -13.53 -3.67 4.56
N TRP A 102 -14.77 -4.04 4.90
CA TRP A 102 -15.94 -3.88 4.03
C TRP A 102 -16.44 -2.44 3.87
N VAL A 103 -15.87 -1.50 4.62
CA VAL A 103 -16.46 -0.17 4.82
C VAL A 103 -15.75 0.91 4.00
N ALA A 104 -14.52 0.65 3.58
CA ALA A 104 -13.66 1.60 2.92
C ALA A 104 -13.49 1.26 1.43
N ASN A 105 -14.34 1.82 0.56
CA ASN A 105 -13.97 1.84 -0.85
C ASN A 105 -12.99 2.99 -1.05
N ILE A 106 -11.69 2.69 -0.90
CA ILE A 106 -10.57 3.64 -1.02
C ILE A 106 -10.48 4.30 -2.41
N TRP A 107 -11.31 3.90 -3.36
CA TRP A 107 -11.34 4.44 -4.73
C TRP A 107 -12.45 5.48 -4.96
N ASP A 108 -13.40 5.65 -4.03
CA ASP A 108 -14.59 6.50 -4.24
C ASP A 108 -14.28 8.03 -4.25
N ASN A 109 -13.10 8.46 -3.81
CA ASN A 109 -12.61 9.86 -3.84
C ASN A 109 -11.27 10.00 -4.59
N PHE A 110 -10.99 9.10 -5.53
CA PHE A 110 -9.74 9.13 -6.26
C PHE A 110 -9.75 10.29 -7.28
N ASP A 111 -8.90 11.29 -7.07
CA ASP A 111 -8.78 12.50 -7.90
C ASP A 111 -7.58 12.44 -8.87
N GLY A 112 -7.01 11.25 -9.07
CA GLY A 112 -5.78 11.08 -9.82
C GLY A 112 -4.51 11.23 -8.99
N ARG A 113 -4.60 11.51 -7.68
CA ARG A 113 -3.44 11.66 -6.80
C ARG A 113 -3.62 10.87 -5.51
N ARG A 114 -2.55 10.25 -5.02
CA ARG A 114 -2.49 9.67 -3.67
C ARG A 114 -1.18 9.98 -3.01
N GLU A 115 -1.24 10.36 -1.74
CA GLU A 115 -0.09 10.41 -0.85
C GLU A 115 -0.12 9.17 0.04
N LEU A 116 1.05 8.56 0.25
CA LEU A 116 1.23 7.34 1.04
C LEU A 116 2.30 7.59 2.11
N ASN A 117 1.88 7.53 3.36
CA ASN A 117 2.74 7.65 4.54
C ASN A 117 3.03 6.26 5.13
N LEU A 118 3.71 5.41 4.35
CA LEU A 118 3.88 3.98 4.67
C LEU A 118 4.71 3.72 5.93
N TRP A 119 5.66 4.60 6.25
CA TRP A 119 6.62 4.42 7.34
C TRP A 119 6.38 5.37 8.51
N ASP A 120 5.21 6.02 8.56
CA ASP A 120 4.84 6.91 9.65
C ASP A 120 4.99 6.18 11.00
N LYS A 121 5.74 6.78 11.92
CA LYS A 121 6.06 6.24 13.26
C LYS A 121 6.83 4.92 13.29
N ALA A 122 7.33 4.43 12.16
CA ALA A 122 8.18 3.26 12.10
C ALA A 122 9.66 3.66 12.22
N GLU A 123 10.44 2.90 13.00
CA GLU A 123 11.86 3.17 13.26
C GLU A 123 12.76 2.56 12.17
N TYR A 124 12.54 2.95 10.90
CA TYR A 124 13.39 2.53 9.78
C TYR A 124 14.35 3.62 9.34
N LYS A 125 15.53 3.20 8.86
CA LYS A 125 16.34 4.05 8.01
C LYS A 125 15.64 4.18 6.65
N LEU A 126 15.30 5.41 6.30
CA LEU A 126 14.56 5.72 5.09
C LEU A 126 15.50 5.95 3.90
N TYR A 127 15.06 5.55 2.71
CA TYR A 127 15.81 5.67 1.46
C TYR A 127 14.93 6.30 0.37
N SER A 128 15.56 7.00 -0.57
CA SER A 128 14.91 7.50 -1.80
C SER A 128 15.83 7.26 -3.00
N ILE A 129 15.35 7.55 -4.20
CA ILE A 129 16.14 7.50 -5.43
C ILE A 129 16.97 8.78 -5.58
N ALA A 130 18.17 8.68 -6.18
CA ALA A 130 19.02 9.84 -6.40
C ALA A 130 18.58 10.70 -7.60
N GLN A 131 18.02 10.07 -8.62
CA GLN A 131 17.69 10.70 -9.90
C GLN A 131 16.34 10.21 -10.42
N PRO A 132 15.65 10.99 -11.28
CA PRO A 132 14.44 10.53 -11.95
C PRO A 132 14.66 9.27 -12.78
N LEU A 133 13.67 8.38 -12.77
CA LEU A 133 13.70 7.10 -13.47
C LEU A 133 12.46 6.94 -14.32
N ILE A 134 12.60 6.31 -15.49
CA ILE A 134 11.48 5.93 -16.34
C ILE A 134 11.57 4.43 -16.59
N ALA A 135 10.47 3.72 -16.41
CA ALA A 135 10.41 2.29 -16.68
C ALA A 135 9.09 1.84 -17.27
N GLU A 136 9.20 0.92 -18.21
CA GLU A 136 8.10 0.16 -18.79
C GLU A 136 7.81 -1.07 -17.92
N GLY A 137 6.52 -1.35 -17.73
CA GLY A 137 6.05 -2.64 -17.25
C GLY A 137 5.01 -3.18 -18.21
N LYS A 138 5.27 -4.37 -18.73
CA LYS A 138 4.41 -5.03 -19.70
C LYS A 138 4.18 -6.47 -19.28
N PHE A 139 2.92 -6.83 -19.11
CA PHE A 139 2.47 -8.19 -18.84
C PHE A 139 1.73 -8.71 -20.07
N VAL A 140 2.37 -9.60 -20.82
CA VAL A 140 1.73 -10.31 -21.93
C VAL A 140 1.86 -11.79 -21.67
N ARG A 141 0.73 -12.49 -21.64
CA ARG A 141 0.70 -13.94 -21.57
C ARG A 141 -0.28 -14.45 -22.60
N GLN A 142 0.26 -15.20 -23.56
CA GLN A 142 -0.55 -15.94 -24.52
C GLN A 142 -0.85 -17.32 -23.92
N SER A 143 -2.11 -17.72 -23.94
CA SER A 143 -2.52 -19.05 -23.49
C SER A 143 -3.51 -19.68 -24.46
N SER A 144 -3.77 -20.98 -24.30
CA SER A 144 -4.72 -21.68 -25.17
C SER A 144 -6.18 -21.30 -24.91
N SER A 145 -6.49 -20.58 -23.83
CA SER A 145 -7.85 -20.25 -23.42
C SER A 145 -8.13 -18.75 -23.41
N ILE A 146 -7.33 -17.97 -22.68
CA ILE A 146 -7.53 -16.53 -22.53
C ILE A 146 -6.18 -15.84 -22.50
N ASP A 147 -5.99 -14.87 -23.38
CA ASP A 147 -4.80 -14.03 -23.39
C ASP A 147 -4.91 -12.94 -22.32
N SER A 148 -3.75 -12.51 -21.82
CA SER A 148 -3.63 -11.48 -20.79
C SER A 148 -2.73 -10.37 -21.29
N TYR A 149 -3.17 -9.13 -21.07
CA TYR A 149 -2.46 -7.94 -21.52
C TYR A 149 -2.56 -6.81 -20.49
N GLY A 150 -1.41 -6.28 -20.08
CA GLY A 150 -1.30 -5.05 -19.30
C GLY A 150 -0.02 -4.31 -19.66
N HIS A 151 -0.08 -2.99 -19.79
CA HIS A 151 1.07 -2.19 -20.16
C HIS A 151 0.99 -0.79 -19.55
N VAL A 152 2.00 -0.43 -18.76
CA VAL A 152 2.12 0.88 -18.11
C VAL A 152 3.55 1.40 -18.18
N TRP A 153 3.68 2.72 -18.19
CA TRP A 153 4.93 3.44 -18.00
C TRP A 153 4.85 4.25 -16.72
N LEU A 154 5.92 4.15 -15.93
CA LEU A 154 6.10 4.93 -14.71
C LEU A 154 7.26 5.89 -14.89
N THR A 155 7.06 7.13 -14.44
CA THR A 155 8.15 8.06 -14.14
C THR A 155 8.23 8.23 -12.64
N ILE A 156 9.39 7.94 -12.04
CA ILE A 156 9.62 8.09 -10.60
C ILE A 156 10.59 9.24 -10.41
N GLU A 157 10.18 10.25 -9.66
CA GLU A 157 10.99 11.43 -9.35
C GLU A 157 11.28 11.46 -7.84
N PRO A 158 12.51 11.77 -7.42
CA PRO A 158 12.76 12.06 -6.01
C PRO A 158 12.04 13.36 -5.63
N ILE A 159 11.46 13.38 -4.42
CA ILE A 159 10.90 14.61 -3.84
C ILE A 159 11.68 14.99 -2.59
N ILE A 160 11.92 16.29 -2.43
CA ILE A 160 12.69 16.81 -1.31
C ILE A 160 11.76 16.90 -0.09
N ALA A 161 12.21 16.34 1.04
CA ALA A 161 11.74 16.65 2.40
C ALA A 161 10.33 16.16 2.82
N ASN A 162 9.81 15.09 2.21
CA ASN A 162 8.39 14.77 2.40
C ASN A 162 8.06 13.45 3.12
N SER A 163 9.01 12.55 3.36
CA SER A 163 8.78 11.25 4.05
C SER A 163 7.54 10.46 3.57
N HIS A 164 7.04 10.77 2.38
CA HIS A 164 5.87 10.18 1.75
C HIS A 164 6.15 9.74 0.33
N ILE A 165 5.29 8.87 -0.18
CA ILE A 165 5.25 8.51 -1.60
C ILE A 165 4.00 9.13 -2.22
N GLU A 166 4.17 9.90 -3.28
CA GLU A 166 3.06 10.44 -4.07
C GLU A 166 2.86 9.57 -5.31
N ILE A 167 1.67 9.03 -5.54
CA ILE A 167 1.31 8.34 -6.79
C ILE A 167 0.33 9.21 -7.58
N VAL A 168 0.67 9.51 -8.83
CA VAL A 168 -0.07 10.47 -9.68
C VAL A 168 -0.44 9.84 -11.01
N TRP A 169 -1.72 9.87 -11.34
CA TRP A 169 -2.26 9.57 -12.64
C TRP A 169 -2.17 10.81 -13.54
N ARG A 170 -1.61 10.66 -14.75
CA ARG A 170 -1.49 11.74 -15.75
C ARG A 170 -1.94 11.33 -17.16
N ILE A 171 -2.77 10.30 -17.28
CA ILE A 171 -3.30 9.85 -18.56
C ILE A 171 -4.73 10.41 -18.68
N ASP A 172 -4.92 11.40 -19.55
CA ASP A 172 -6.24 11.99 -19.79
C ASP A 172 -7.05 11.23 -20.86
N ASP A 173 -6.38 10.35 -21.62
CA ASP A 173 -6.93 9.63 -22.76
C ASP A 173 -7.27 8.18 -22.41
N GLU A 174 -8.57 7.86 -22.38
CA GLU A 174 -9.13 6.53 -22.12
C GLU A 174 -8.69 5.48 -23.16
N GLU A 175 -8.24 5.88 -24.36
CA GLU A 175 -7.71 4.96 -25.37
C GLU A 175 -6.32 4.42 -25.00
N ILE A 176 -5.56 5.17 -24.18
CA ILE A 176 -4.24 4.76 -23.71
C ILE A 176 -4.41 3.72 -22.59
N ILE A 177 -5.11 4.12 -21.53
CA ILE A 177 -5.49 3.23 -20.42
C ILE A 177 -6.83 3.71 -19.87
N PRO A 178 -7.87 2.87 -19.88
CA PRO A 178 -9.15 3.15 -19.25
C PRO A 178 -9.05 3.48 -17.76
N SER A 179 -9.78 4.50 -17.31
CA SER A 179 -9.72 5.01 -15.94
C SER A 179 -10.20 4.01 -14.88
N GLU A 180 -10.98 2.99 -15.26
CA GLU A 180 -11.38 1.92 -14.35
C GLU A 180 -10.21 1.08 -13.83
N TRP A 181 -9.03 1.09 -14.46
CA TRP A 181 -7.88 0.31 -14.01
C TRP A 181 -6.90 1.08 -13.14
N ILE A 182 -7.13 2.38 -12.93
CA ILE A 182 -6.30 3.18 -12.05
C ILE A 182 -6.15 2.53 -10.65
N PRO A 183 -7.24 2.01 -10.03
CA PRO A 183 -7.15 1.23 -8.80
C PRO A 183 -6.09 0.13 -8.86
N ALA A 184 -6.18 -0.73 -9.86
CA ALA A 184 -5.31 -1.89 -10.02
C ALA A 184 -3.83 -1.49 -10.22
N ILE A 185 -3.59 -0.43 -10.99
CA ILE A 185 -2.23 0.09 -11.24
C ILE A 185 -1.62 0.60 -9.93
N TYR A 186 -2.38 1.37 -9.15
CA TYR A 186 -1.93 1.86 -7.85
C TYR A 186 -1.65 0.70 -6.89
N GLU A 187 -2.54 -0.30 -6.85
CA GLU A 187 -2.31 -1.51 -6.07
C GLU A 187 -1.03 -2.24 -6.50
N GLY A 188 -0.74 -2.30 -7.79
CA GLY A 188 0.47 -2.94 -8.31
C GLY A 188 1.76 -2.22 -7.92
N ILE A 189 1.75 -0.89 -7.93
CA ILE A 189 2.87 -0.06 -7.45
C ILE A 189 3.09 -0.30 -5.96
N ILE A 190 2.02 -0.25 -5.15
CA ILE A 190 2.06 -0.49 -3.71
C ILE A 190 2.60 -1.89 -3.40
N ASP A 191 2.07 -2.93 -4.06
CA ASP A 191 2.57 -4.30 -3.91
C ASP A 191 4.07 -4.40 -4.28
N GLY A 192 4.52 -3.63 -5.27
CA GLY A 192 5.92 -3.58 -5.68
C GLY A 192 6.83 -2.93 -4.63
N ILE A 193 6.38 -1.85 -3.98
CA ILE A 193 7.10 -1.19 -2.87
C ILE A 193 7.25 -2.18 -1.70
N PHE A 194 6.17 -2.89 -1.39
CA PHE A 194 6.13 -3.85 -0.29
C PHE A 194 7.02 -5.07 -0.52
N ASP A 195 6.93 -5.69 -1.70
CA ASP A 195 7.83 -6.78 -2.09
C ASP A 195 9.31 -6.36 -1.97
N TYR A 196 9.64 -5.14 -2.40
CA TYR A 196 11.00 -4.63 -2.33
C TYR A 196 11.48 -4.48 -0.89
N PHE A 197 10.66 -3.90 -0.02
CA PHE A 197 10.96 -3.79 1.40
C PHE A 197 11.19 -5.18 2.04
N HIS A 198 10.30 -6.14 1.83
CA HIS A 198 10.46 -7.50 2.37
C HIS A 198 11.70 -8.22 1.86
N GLN A 199 12.17 -7.92 0.64
CA GLN A 199 13.35 -8.57 0.06
C GLN A 199 14.67 -7.93 0.48
N THR A 200 14.67 -6.65 0.86
CA THR A 200 15.90 -5.85 1.01
C THR A 200 16.02 -5.15 2.37
N ASN A 201 14.94 -5.09 3.13
CA ASN A 201 14.79 -4.29 4.35
C ASN A 201 15.07 -2.78 4.14
N PHE A 202 14.85 -2.26 2.92
CA PHE A 202 15.03 -0.85 2.59
C PHE A 202 13.67 -0.16 2.52
N ALA A 203 13.39 0.71 3.50
CA ALA A 203 12.16 1.49 3.55
C ALA A 203 12.24 2.67 2.58
N LEU A 204 11.66 2.49 1.39
CA LEU A 204 11.65 3.50 0.33
C LEU A 204 10.60 4.57 0.57
N THR A 205 10.96 5.85 0.49
CA THR A 205 10.08 7.01 0.68
C THR A 205 10.55 8.21 -0.14
N SER A 206 9.90 9.36 0.02
CA SER A 206 10.29 10.63 -0.62
C SER A 206 10.40 10.49 -2.13
N MET A 207 9.36 9.92 -2.76
CA MET A 207 9.28 9.76 -4.22
C MET A 207 7.89 10.16 -4.76
N LYS A 208 7.86 10.65 -6.00
CA LYS A 208 6.65 10.86 -6.78
C LYS A 208 6.63 9.89 -7.97
N ILE A 209 5.65 9.00 -8.01
CA ILE A 209 5.45 7.97 -9.01
C ILE A 209 4.31 8.41 -9.93
N ILE A 210 4.64 8.73 -11.17
CA ILE A 210 3.73 9.26 -12.16
C ILE A 210 3.41 8.17 -13.17
N ILE A 211 2.13 7.80 -13.29
CA ILE A 211 1.62 6.96 -14.37
C ILE A 211 1.35 7.89 -15.56
N ASN A 212 2.24 7.87 -16.55
CA ASN A 212 2.25 8.86 -17.63
C ASN A 212 1.90 8.28 -19.01
N ASN A 213 1.94 6.96 -19.18
CA ASN A 213 1.63 6.30 -20.45
C ASN A 213 1.33 4.81 -20.25
N GLY A 214 0.91 4.15 -21.32
CA GLY A 214 0.65 2.72 -21.38
C GLY A 214 0.03 2.35 -22.72
N SER A 215 -0.61 1.21 -22.77
CA SER A 215 -1.52 0.90 -23.87
C SER A 215 -2.49 -0.19 -23.44
N TYR A 216 -3.63 -0.26 -24.12
CA TYR A 216 -4.73 -1.17 -23.86
C TYR A 216 -5.05 -2.07 -25.06
N HIS A 217 -5.45 -3.31 -24.78
CA HIS A 217 -6.09 -4.19 -25.76
C HIS A 217 -7.54 -4.55 -25.35
N PRO A 218 -8.55 -4.31 -26.20
CA PRO A 218 -9.97 -4.37 -25.83
C PRO A 218 -10.49 -5.71 -25.34
N VAL A 219 -9.88 -6.81 -25.77
CA VAL A 219 -10.33 -8.16 -25.46
C VAL A 219 -9.47 -8.82 -24.39
N ASP A 220 -8.16 -8.56 -24.42
CA ASP A 220 -7.19 -9.31 -23.62
C ASP A 220 -6.83 -8.63 -22.31
N SER A 221 -7.16 -7.34 -22.18
CA SER A 221 -6.83 -6.55 -20.99
C SER A 221 -7.82 -6.79 -19.87
N LYS A 222 -7.29 -7.05 -18.67
CA LYS A 222 -8.07 -7.21 -17.45
C LYS A 222 -7.42 -6.40 -16.34
N GLU A 223 -8.24 -6.00 -15.36
CA GLU A 223 -7.80 -5.26 -14.18
C GLU A 223 -6.55 -5.89 -13.52
N ILE A 224 -6.56 -7.21 -13.32
CA ILE A 224 -5.44 -7.94 -12.71
C ILE A 224 -4.13 -7.85 -13.51
N ASP A 225 -4.23 -7.78 -14.85
CA ASP A 225 -3.05 -7.72 -15.73
C ASP A 225 -2.34 -6.37 -15.56
N TYR A 226 -3.09 -5.28 -15.31
CA TYR A 226 -2.54 -3.95 -15.05
C TYR A 226 -1.90 -3.81 -13.69
N ARG A 227 -2.45 -4.48 -12.67
CA ARG A 227 -1.79 -4.61 -11.37
C ARG A 227 -0.43 -5.28 -11.49
N VAL A 228 -0.35 -6.36 -12.26
CA VAL A 228 0.91 -7.07 -12.50
C VAL A 228 1.87 -6.20 -13.34
N ALA A 229 1.39 -5.56 -14.41
CA ALA A 229 2.19 -4.68 -15.25
C ALA A 229 2.79 -3.51 -14.44
N ALA A 230 2.02 -2.88 -13.57
CA ALA A 230 2.48 -1.79 -12.71
C ALA A 230 3.54 -2.25 -11.69
N LYS A 231 3.36 -3.43 -11.11
CA LYS A 231 4.37 -4.05 -10.25
C LYS A 231 5.67 -4.33 -11.01
N ILE A 232 5.58 -4.79 -12.27
CA ILE A 232 6.74 -4.98 -13.15
C ILE A 232 7.43 -3.64 -13.45
N ALA A 233 6.68 -2.60 -13.82
CA ALA A 233 7.22 -1.27 -14.12
C ALA A 233 7.98 -0.70 -12.92
N TRP A 234 7.38 -0.79 -11.73
CA TRP A 234 7.99 -0.37 -10.47
C TRP A 234 9.32 -1.10 -10.22
N ARG A 235 9.31 -2.44 -10.30
CA ARG A 235 10.51 -3.26 -10.11
C ARG A 235 11.62 -2.91 -11.11
N ASN A 236 11.24 -2.69 -12.38
CA ASN A 236 12.18 -2.30 -13.44
C ASN A 236 12.81 -0.93 -13.19
N ALA A 237 12.06 0.01 -12.60
CA ALA A 237 12.59 1.32 -12.25
C ALA A 237 13.56 1.22 -11.07
N ILE A 238 13.14 0.60 -9.96
CA ILE A 238 13.96 0.49 -8.74
C ILE A 238 15.21 -0.36 -8.97
N ALA A 239 15.18 -1.38 -9.83
CA ALA A 239 16.36 -2.15 -10.18
C ALA A 239 17.47 -1.32 -10.85
N LYS A 240 17.14 -0.16 -11.42
CA LYS A 240 18.08 0.79 -12.03
C LYS A 240 18.39 1.97 -11.12
N ALA A 241 17.74 2.08 -9.97
CA ALA A 241 17.86 3.20 -9.07
C ALA A 241 19.18 3.16 -8.30
N GLU A 242 19.85 4.31 -8.21
CA GLU A 242 20.79 4.56 -7.14
C GLU A 242 20.02 5.05 -5.92
N LEU A 243 20.15 4.33 -4.80
CA LEU A 243 19.44 4.67 -3.57
C LEU A 243 20.31 5.52 -2.64
N VAL A 244 19.72 6.58 -2.12
CA VAL A 244 20.33 7.50 -1.16
C VAL A 244 19.51 7.50 0.13
N SER A 245 20.16 7.70 1.28
CA SER A 245 19.43 7.83 2.54
C SER A 245 18.59 9.11 2.53
N SER A 246 17.30 8.97 2.81
CA SER A 246 16.41 10.11 3.04
C SER A 246 16.61 10.54 4.49
N ASN A 247 17.35 11.64 4.68
CA ASN A 247 17.55 12.27 6.00
C ASN A 247 16.32 13.07 6.41
#